data_AF-A0A1Q7JAK9-F1
#
_entry.id   AF-A0A1Q7JAK9-F1
#
_cell.length_a   1.000
_cell.length_b   1.000
_cell.length_c   1.000
_cell.angle_alpha   90.00
_cell.angle_beta   90.00
_cell.angle_gamma   90.00
#
_symmetry.space_group_name_H-M   'P 1'
#
loop_
_entity.id
_entity.type
_entity.pdbx_description
1 polymer ?
#
loop_
_entity_poly.entity_id
_entity_poly.type
_entity_poly.pdbx_seq_one_letter_code
_entity_poly.pdbx_strand_id
1 'polypeptide(L)'
;MDSARAAALVGAMRAALANYRDVRLAEADGFRQFLPGVKQPVYHFTNWRWAMGEMFRFDPAKPTSLLYRQHADGGFVMVGAMDAAPARASLDELDRRVPLGVARWHEHVNRCVPPRRQSRRWRETRDGKPVFGPNSPIATAEACAAVGGRFFPRIFGWMVHVMAFEGDDPAVIWGGGHDHPHS
;
A
#
# COMPACT_ATOMS: atom_id res chain seq x y z
N MET A 1 -17.34 10.53 -17.64
CA MET A 1 -17.64 9.13 -17.25
C MET A 1 -16.44 8.58 -16.50
N ASP A 2 -16.68 7.77 -15.48
CA ASP A 2 -15.62 7.26 -14.61
C ASP A 2 -14.64 6.33 -15.33
N SER A 3 -15.11 5.54 -16.29
CA SER A 3 -14.27 4.68 -17.12
C SER A 3 -13.18 5.44 -17.88
N ALA A 4 -13.50 6.59 -18.47
CA ALA A 4 -12.53 7.42 -19.19
C ALA A 4 -11.49 8.06 -18.25
N ARG A 5 -11.93 8.52 -17.07
CA ARG A 5 -11.03 9.07 -16.03
C ARG A 5 -10.09 7.99 -15.50
N ALA A 6 -10.62 6.80 -15.24
CA ALA A 6 -9.89 5.62 -14.79
C ALA A 6 -8.83 5.20 -15.83
N ALA A 7 -9.20 5.13 -17.12
CA ALA A 7 -8.26 4.79 -18.19
C ALA A 7 -7.14 5.84 -18.32
N ALA A 8 -7.47 7.14 -18.25
CA ALA A 8 -6.48 8.21 -18.27
C ALA A 8 -5.51 8.13 -17.08
N LEU A 9 -6.03 7.81 -15.89
CA LEU A 9 -5.24 7.60 -14.67
C LEU A 9 -4.24 6.46 -14.83
N VAL A 10 -4.69 5.30 -15.34
CA VAL A 10 -3.82 4.14 -15.61
C VAL A 10 -2.76 4.48 -16.66
N GLY A 11 -3.13 5.21 -17.72
CA GLY A 11 -2.17 5.68 -18.73
C GLY A 11 -1.07 6.57 -18.14
N ALA A 12 -1.45 7.53 -17.29
CA ALA A 12 -0.51 8.41 -16.61
C ALA A 12 0.43 7.63 -15.67
N MET A 13 -0.10 6.71 -14.87
CA MET A 13 0.70 5.83 -14.00
C MET A 13 1.69 4.99 -14.79
N ARG A 14 1.24 4.34 -15.88
CA ARG A 14 2.10 3.50 -16.72
C ARG A 14 3.25 4.30 -17.33
N ALA A 15 2.98 5.49 -17.84
CA ALA A 15 3.99 6.36 -18.42
C ALA A 15 5.01 6.84 -17.38
N ALA A 16 4.55 7.29 -16.22
CA ALA A 16 5.42 7.88 -15.20
C ALA A 16 6.24 6.84 -14.42
N LEU A 17 5.68 5.64 -14.18
CA LEU A 17 6.27 4.64 -13.29
C LEU A 17 7.04 3.54 -14.03
N ALA A 18 7.12 3.60 -15.36
CA ALA A 18 7.73 2.55 -16.19
C ALA A 18 9.17 2.19 -15.76
N ASN A 19 9.98 3.18 -15.37
CA ASN A 19 11.36 2.96 -14.94
C ASN A 19 11.45 2.11 -13.66
N TYR A 20 10.45 2.21 -12.79
CA TYR A 20 10.42 1.46 -11.54
C TYR A 20 10.08 -0.03 -11.73
N ARG A 21 9.86 -0.51 -12.95
CA ARG A 21 9.89 -1.96 -13.21
C ARG A 21 11.20 -2.59 -12.71
N ASP A 22 12.31 -1.84 -12.74
CA ASP A 22 13.50 -2.16 -11.96
C ASP A 22 13.36 -1.61 -10.54
N VAL A 23 13.16 -2.52 -9.58
CA VAL A 23 13.01 -2.18 -8.16
C VAL A 23 14.20 -1.40 -7.61
N ARG A 24 15.40 -1.56 -8.17
CA ARG A 24 16.60 -0.83 -7.72
C ARG A 24 16.49 0.67 -8.01
N LEU A 25 15.82 1.04 -9.11
CA LEU A 25 15.55 2.45 -9.42
C LEU A 25 14.53 3.02 -8.43
N ALA A 26 13.53 2.24 -8.02
CA ALA A 26 12.62 2.66 -6.96
C ALA A 26 13.36 2.87 -5.64
N GLU A 27 14.23 1.93 -5.25
CA GLU A 27 15.01 2.06 -4.02
C GLU A 27 15.98 3.26 -4.05
N ALA A 28 16.60 3.53 -5.20
CA ALA A 28 17.44 4.70 -5.43
C ALA A 28 16.65 6.01 -5.24
N ASP A 29 15.38 6.05 -5.67
CA ASP A 29 14.48 7.19 -5.51
C ASP A 29 13.80 7.26 -4.13
N GLY A 30 14.25 6.41 -3.19
CA GLY A 30 13.89 6.48 -1.78
C GLY A 30 12.69 5.63 -1.39
N PHE A 31 12.18 4.78 -2.29
CA PHE A 31 11.20 3.77 -1.91
C PHE A 31 11.84 2.70 -1.02
N ARG A 32 11.09 2.24 -0.01
CA ARG A 32 11.55 1.20 0.94
C ARG A 32 10.50 0.13 1.11
N GLN A 33 10.91 -1.13 1.05
CA GLN A 33 10.03 -2.27 1.27
C GLN A 33 9.39 -2.22 2.66
N PHE A 34 8.07 -2.33 2.71
CA PHE A 34 7.29 -2.54 3.91
C PHE A 34 7.35 -4.01 4.33
N LEU A 35 7.55 -4.28 5.62
CA LEU A 35 7.69 -5.63 6.20
C LEU A 35 8.80 -6.49 5.54
N PRO A 36 10.07 -6.02 5.51
CA PRO A 36 11.14 -6.78 4.89
C PRO A 36 11.33 -8.15 5.58
N GLY A 37 11.39 -9.20 4.77
CA GLY A 37 11.55 -10.58 5.25
C GLY A 37 10.27 -11.25 5.78
N VAL A 38 9.10 -10.64 5.55
CA VAL A 38 7.79 -11.30 5.70
C VAL A 38 7.24 -11.57 4.30
N LYS A 39 6.81 -12.80 4.04
CA LYS A 39 6.22 -13.16 2.74
C LYS A 39 4.86 -12.48 2.57
N GLN A 40 4.66 -11.80 1.45
CA GLN A 40 3.42 -11.11 1.11
C GLN A 40 2.99 -11.49 -0.31
N PRO A 41 1.68 -11.56 -0.60
CA PRO A 41 1.20 -11.77 -1.97
C PRO A 41 1.60 -10.61 -2.89
N VAL A 42 1.53 -9.38 -2.37
CA VAL A 42 2.01 -8.15 -3.01
C VAL A 42 2.85 -7.38 -1.99
N TYR A 43 4.03 -6.96 -2.40
CA TYR A 43 4.97 -6.20 -1.59
C TYR A 43 4.84 -4.71 -1.89
N HIS A 44 4.66 -3.93 -0.82
CA HIS A 44 4.63 -2.47 -0.88
C HIS A 44 6.04 -1.92 -0.70
N PHE A 45 6.49 -1.12 -1.65
CA PHE A 45 7.67 -0.28 -1.50
C PHE A 45 7.16 1.14 -1.37
N THR A 46 7.36 1.76 -0.20
CA THR A 46 6.73 3.04 0.17
C THR A 46 7.74 4.17 0.13
N ASN A 47 7.33 5.32 -0.42
CA ASN A 47 8.08 6.56 -0.35
C ASN A 47 7.38 7.53 0.62
N TRP A 48 7.94 7.73 1.81
CA TRP A 48 7.31 8.58 2.84
C TRP A 48 7.22 10.06 2.44
N ARG A 49 8.12 10.55 1.59
CA ARG A 49 8.03 11.93 1.09
C ARG A 49 6.82 12.09 0.18
N TRP A 50 6.54 11.09 -0.66
CA TRP A 50 5.40 11.10 -1.57
C TRP A 50 4.10 10.86 -0.81
N ALA A 51 4.11 9.94 0.16
CA ALA A 51 3.00 9.74 1.09
C ALA A 51 2.57 11.03 1.81
N MET A 52 3.53 11.84 2.26
CA MET A 52 3.24 13.13 2.87
C MET A 52 2.70 14.15 1.85
N GLY A 53 3.15 14.09 0.59
CA GLY A 53 2.62 14.93 -0.49
C GLY A 53 1.16 14.63 -0.84
N GLU A 54 0.80 13.34 -0.86
CA GLU A 54 -0.57 12.85 -1.12
C GLU A 54 -1.61 13.37 -0.11
N MET A 55 -1.16 13.77 1.08
CA MET A 55 -2.02 14.41 2.08
C MET A 55 -2.50 15.82 1.67
N PHE A 56 -1.85 16.44 0.69
CA PHE A 56 -2.15 17.79 0.22
C PHE A 56 -2.57 17.83 -1.26
N ARG A 57 -2.01 16.95 -2.10
CA ARG A 57 -2.30 16.89 -3.53
C ARG A 57 -2.16 15.46 -4.04
N PHE A 58 -3.09 15.04 -4.89
CA PHE A 58 -3.00 13.79 -5.65
C PHE A 58 -2.14 13.96 -6.90
N ASP A 59 -1.15 13.09 -7.08
CA ASP A 59 -0.31 13.01 -8.27
C ASP A 59 -0.06 11.54 -8.64
N PRO A 60 -0.70 11.00 -9.69
CA PRO A 60 -0.54 9.59 -10.06
C PRO A 60 0.86 9.22 -10.57
N ALA A 61 1.71 10.21 -10.86
CA ALA A 61 3.13 9.99 -11.14
C ALA A 61 3.96 9.81 -9.86
N LYS A 62 3.39 10.09 -8.69
CA LYS A 62 4.07 10.05 -7.39
C LYS A 62 3.30 9.28 -6.32
N PRO A 63 3.02 7.99 -6.56
CA PRO A 63 2.21 7.20 -5.64
C PRO A 63 2.86 7.01 -4.27
N THR A 64 2.04 6.77 -3.25
CA THR A 64 2.52 6.50 -1.89
C THR A 64 3.36 5.22 -1.83
N SER A 65 2.91 4.16 -2.51
CA SER A 65 3.70 2.93 -2.66
C SER A 65 3.68 2.38 -4.07
N LEU A 66 4.78 1.75 -4.46
CA LEU A 66 4.85 0.87 -5.62
C LEU A 66 4.59 -0.57 -5.17
N LEU A 67 3.90 -1.33 -6.03
CA LEU A 67 3.46 -2.69 -5.73
C LEU A 67 4.22 -3.68 -6.59
N TYR A 68 4.78 -4.71 -5.96
CA TYR A 68 5.51 -5.77 -6.64
C TYR A 68 5.05 -7.15 -6.21
N ARG A 69 5.13 -8.12 -7.13
CA ARG A 69 5.14 -9.55 -6.77
C ARG A 69 6.57 -10.07 -6.83
N GLN A 70 6.87 -11.04 -5.99
CA GLN A 70 8.15 -11.73 -6.02
C GLN A 70 8.06 -12.97 -6.91
N HIS A 71 9.01 -13.11 -7.83
CA HIS A 71 9.20 -14.32 -8.64
C HIS A 71 9.90 -15.42 -7.83
N ALA A 72 9.87 -16.64 -8.36
CA ALA A 72 10.48 -17.81 -7.72
C ALA A 72 12.00 -17.67 -7.50
N ASP A 73 12.68 -16.88 -8.34
CA ASP A 73 14.11 -16.56 -8.25
C ASP A 73 14.43 -15.46 -7.23
N GLY A 74 13.41 -14.89 -6.58
CA GLY A 74 13.53 -13.81 -5.61
C GLY A 74 13.46 -12.40 -6.21
N GLY A 75 13.40 -12.26 -7.53
CA GLY A 75 13.24 -10.98 -8.23
C GLY A 75 11.85 -10.37 -8.03
N PHE A 76 11.74 -9.05 -8.20
CA PHE A 76 10.47 -8.33 -8.09
C PHE A 76 9.97 -7.88 -9.46
N VAL A 77 8.68 -8.09 -9.73
CA VAL A 77 7.99 -7.51 -10.89
C VAL A 77 6.91 -6.56 -10.42
N MET A 78 6.94 -5.35 -10.98
CA MET A 78 5.97 -4.32 -10.70
C MET A 78 4.59 -4.73 -11.22
N VAL A 79 3.59 -4.65 -10.35
CA VAL A 79 2.19 -4.97 -10.66
C VAL A 79 1.28 -3.75 -10.54
N GLY A 80 1.68 -2.71 -9.83
CA GLY A 80 0.83 -1.55 -9.63
C GLY A 80 1.39 -0.48 -8.71
N ALA A 81 0.47 0.37 -8.24
CA ALA A 81 0.73 1.43 -7.28
C ALA A 81 -0.38 1.50 -6.24
N MET A 82 -0.07 2.10 -5.09
CA MET A 82 -1.03 2.45 -4.06
C MET A 82 -0.93 3.93 -3.77
N ASP A 83 -2.06 4.62 -3.82
CA ASP A 83 -2.19 6.02 -3.45
C ASP A 83 -2.88 6.15 -2.10
N ALA A 84 -2.45 7.14 -1.32
CA ALA A 84 -3.09 7.49 -0.07
C ALA A 84 -3.88 8.79 -0.20
N ALA A 85 -4.85 9.00 0.69
CA ALA A 85 -5.53 10.27 0.85
C ALA A 85 -5.74 10.57 2.34
N PRO A 86 -5.92 11.84 2.73
CA PRO A 86 -6.19 12.20 4.12
C PRO A 86 -7.37 11.44 4.68
N ALA A 87 -7.26 10.98 5.92
CA ALA A 87 -8.36 10.26 6.58
C ALA A 87 -9.65 11.09 6.72
N ARG A 88 -9.54 12.42 6.68
CA ARG A 88 -10.66 13.36 6.70
C ARG A 88 -11.27 13.62 5.32
N ALA A 89 -10.73 13.02 4.26
CA ALA A 89 -11.21 13.24 2.90
C ALA A 89 -12.65 12.75 2.77
N SER A 90 -13.51 13.55 2.16
CA SER A 90 -14.88 13.15 1.83
C SER A 90 -14.91 12.16 0.66
N LEU A 91 -16.04 11.47 0.47
CA LEU A 91 -16.23 10.60 -0.69
C LEU A 91 -16.06 11.36 -2.01
N ASP A 92 -16.53 12.60 -2.11
CA ASP A 92 -16.33 13.45 -3.30
C ASP A 92 -14.86 13.83 -3.52
N GLU A 93 -14.08 13.99 -2.46
CA GLU A 93 -12.63 14.22 -2.57
C GLU A 93 -11.90 12.96 -3.03
N LEU A 94 -12.31 11.77 -2.55
CA LEU A 94 -11.77 10.50 -3.01
C LEU A 94 -12.15 10.22 -4.47
N ASP A 95 -13.43 10.42 -4.84
CA ASP A 95 -13.91 10.22 -6.20
C ASP A 95 -13.14 11.07 -7.20
N ARG A 96 -12.87 12.34 -6.85
CA ARG A 96 -12.09 13.25 -7.71
C ARG A 96 -10.68 12.74 -7.99
N ARG A 97 -10.06 12.00 -7.06
CA ARG A 97 -8.75 11.37 -7.23
C ARG A 97 -8.86 10.09 -8.06
N VAL A 98 -9.57 9.11 -7.52
CA VAL A 98 -9.84 7.82 -8.17
C VAL A 98 -11.33 7.55 -8.07
N PRO A 99 -12.06 7.40 -9.19
CA PRO A 99 -13.52 7.33 -9.17
C PRO A 99 -14.02 6.17 -8.31
N LEU A 100 -15.00 6.43 -7.45
CA LEU A 100 -15.59 5.45 -6.55
C LEU A 100 -16.38 4.36 -7.31
N GLY A 101 -16.86 4.69 -8.52
CA GLY A 101 -17.53 3.75 -9.40
C GLY A 101 -16.62 2.66 -9.98
N VAL A 102 -15.28 2.81 -9.90
CA VAL A 102 -14.33 1.83 -10.43
C VAL A 102 -13.46 1.19 -9.35
N ALA A 103 -13.10 1.94 -8.30
CA ALA A 103 -12.12 1.50 -7.30
C ALA A 103 -12.68 1.53 -5.88
N ARG A 104 -12.11 0.69 -5.01
CA ARG A 104 -12.44 0.66 -3.58
C ARG A 104 -11.33 1.31 -2.76
N TRP A 105 -11.67 2.39 -2.07
CA TRP A 105 -10.84 2.97 -1.03
C TRP A 105 -11.04 2.21 0.28
N HIS A 106 -9.97 2.03 1.05
CA HIS A 106 -9.98 1.35 2.35
C HIS A 106 -8.99 2.01 3.32
N GLU A 107 -9.06 1.63 4.60
CA GLU A 107 -8.15 2.12 5.63
C GLU A 107 -7.42 0.96 6.30
N HIS A 108 -6.22 1.21 6.82
CA HIS A 108 -5.55 0.31 7.75
C HIS A 108 -5.61 0.91 9.14
N VAL A 109 -6.50 0.38 9.97
CA VAL A 109 -6.73 0.84 11.34
C VAL A 109 -6.19 -0.15 12.36
N ASN A 110 -5.98 0.32 13.59
CA ASN A 110 -5.68 -0.52 14.76
C ASN A 110 -4.47 -1.45 14.58
N ARG A 111 -3.36 -0.91 14.08
CA ARG A 111 -2.19 -1.70 13.68
C ARG A 111 -1.13 -1.68 14.77
N CYS A 112 -0.74 -2.87 15.23
CA CYS A 112 0.45 -3.03 16.06
C CYS A 112 1.69 -3.39 15.21
N VAL A 113 2.75 -2.61 15.35
CA VAL A 113 4.03 -2.84 14.64
C VAL A 113 5.22 -2.88 15.59
N PRO A 114 6.37 -3.47 15.20
CA PRO A 114 7.53 -3.50 16.05
C PRO A 114 8.10 -2.11 16.36
N PRO A 115 8.90 -1.99 17.43
CA PRO A 115 9.71 -0.80 17.67
C PRO A 115 10.60 -0.45 16.48
N ARG A 116 10.99 0.84 16.40
CA ARG A 116 11.91 1.30 15.37
C ARG A 116 13.22 0.52 15.45
N ARG A 117 13.81 0.21 14.28
CA ARG A 117 15.07 -0.52 14.13
C ARG A 117 15.06 -1.97 14.67
N GLN A 118 13.89 -2.53 15.01
CA GLN A 118 13.75 -3.93 15.43
C GLN A 118 13.10 -4.79 14.34
N SER A 119 13.63 -4.74 13.11
CA SER A 119 13.03 -5.41 11.94
C SER A 119 12.89 -6.93 12.10
N ARG A 120 13.75 -7.58 12.90
CA ARG A 120 13.67 -9.02 13.18
C ARG A 120 12.34 -9.42 13.84
N ARG A 121 11.72 -8.51 14.60
CA ARG A 121 10.48 -8.77 15.33
C ARG A 121 9.25 -8.87 14.43
N TRP A 122 9.33 -8.45 13.17
CA TRP A 122 8.26 -8.68 12.20
C TRP A 122 7.93 -10.16 11.99
N ARG A 123 8.85 -11.07 12.36
CA ARG A 123 8.65 -12.52 12.30
C ARG A 123 8.24 -13.16 13.63
N GLU A 124 8.03 -12.37 14.67
CA GLU A 124 7.58 -12.90 15.96
C GLU A 124 6.18 -13.49 15.81
N THR A 125 6.01 -14.71 16.33
CA THR A 125 4.73 -15.39 16.41
C THR A 125 4.43 -15.76 17.86
N ARG A 126 3.14 -15.80 18.20
CA ARG A 126 2.60 -16.30 19.45
C ARG A 126 1.33 -17.09 19.13
N ASP A 127 1.26 -18.32 19.63
CA ASP A 127 0.14 -19.24 19.37
C ASP A 127 -0.19 -19.41 17.87
N GLY A 128 0.86 -19.52 17.05
CA GLY A 128 0.75 -19.68 15.61
C GLY A 128 0.34 -18.42 14.83
N LYS A 129 0.11 -17.28 15.50
CA LYS A 129 -0.26 -16.01 14.87
C LYS A 129 0.89 -15.00 14.92
N PRO A 130 1.05 -14.13 13.91
CA PRO A 130 2.01 -13.01 14.00
C PRO A 130 1.70 -12.09 15.18
N VAL A 131 2.73 -11.67 15.92
CA VAL A 131 2.58 -10.67 16.98
C VAL A 131 2.37 -9.27 16.40
N PHE A 132 3.02 -8.98 15.28
CA PHE A 132 2.95 -7.68 14.60
C PHE A 132 2.51 -7.79 13.16
N GLY A 133 2.01 -6.68 12.60
CA GLY A 133 1.69 -6.58 11.18
C GLY A 133 0.20 -6.84 10.86
N PRO A 134 -0.15 -7.00 9.58
CA PRO A 134 -1.55 -7.06 9.12
C PRO A 134 -2.33 -8.25 9.64
N ASN A 135 -1.64 -9.37 9.86
CA ASN A 135 -2.29 -10.61 10.31
C ASN A 135 -2.20 -10.78 11.82
N SER A 136 -1.75 -9.75 12.56
CA SER A 136 -1.73 -9.79 14.01
C SER A 136 -3.13 -9.55 14.57
N PRO A 137 -3.59 -10.35 15.56
CA PRO A 137 -4.86 -10.11 16.23
C PRO A 137 -4.81 -8.92 17.21
N ILE A 138 -3.65 -8.29 17.41
CA ILE A 138 -3.47 -7.18 18.35
C ILE A 138 -4.01 -5.88 17.73
N ALA A 139 -5.23 -5.51 18.14
CA ALA A 139 -5.97 -4.37 17.62
C ALA A 139 -6.21 -3.22 18.63
N THR A 140 -5.61 -3.27 19.83
CA THR A 140 -5.73 -2.20 20.83
C THR A 140 -4.38 -1.61 21.21
N ALA A 141 -4.40 -0.36 21.69
CA ALA A 141 -3.19 0.34 22.12
C ALA A 141 -2.53 -0.36 23.31
N GLU A 142 -3.33 -0.78 24.28
CA GLU A 142 -2.88 -1.45 25.51
C GLU A 142 -2.24 -2.80 25.19
N ALA A 143 -2.89 -3.62 24.36
CA ALA A 143 -2.37 -4.92 23.96
C ALA A 143 -1.09 -4.78 23.13
N CYS A 144 -1.01 -3.75 22.27
CA CYS A 144 0.21 -3.46 21.52
C CYS A 144 1.36 -3.01 22.44
N ALA A 145 1.07 -2.18 23.44
CA ALA A 145 2.07 -1.78 24.45
C ALA A 145 2.56 -2.98 25.27
N ALA A 146 1.69 -3.92 25.63
CA ALA A 146 2.03 -5.12 26.40
C ALA A 146 3.03 -6.04 25.69
N VAL A 147 3.08 -6.03 24.35
CA VAL A 147 4.09 -6.76 23.56
C VAL A 147 5.30 -5.89 23.18
N GLY A 148 5.42 -4.69 23.77
CA GLY A 148 6.46 -3.72 23.47
C GLY A 148 6.39 -3.24 22.02
N GLY A 149 5.19 -3.03 21.50
CA GLY A 149 4.92 -2.57 20.14
C GLY A 149 4.72 -1.07 20.03
N ARG A 150 4.49 -0.61 18.80
CA ARG A 150 4.03 0.74 18.46
C ARG A 150 2.64 0.63 17.87
N PHE A 151 1.68 1.25 18.52
CA PHE A 151 0.30 1.26 18.05
C PHE A 151 0.09 2.39 17.05
N PHE A 152 -0.58 2.07 15.95
CA PHE A 152 -1.03 3.01 14.94
C PHE A 152 -2.55 2.87 14.83
N PRO A 153 -3.33 3.83 15.37
CA PRO A 153 -4.79 3.79 15.22
C PRO A 153 -5.20 3.83 13.75
N ARG A 154 -4.37 4.46 12.93
CA ARG A 154 -4.51 4.55 11.48
C ARG A 154 -3.14 4.70 10.83
N ILE A 155 -2.90 3.97 9.74
CA ILE A 155 -1.72 4.14 8.89
C ILE A 155 -2.12 4.94 7.65
N PHE A 156 -1.44 6.06 7.40
CA PHE A 156 -1.76 7.05 6.37
C PHE A 156 -3.16 7.68 6.55
N GLY A 157 -4.19 7.01 6.06
CA GLY A 157 -5.52 7.54 5.77
C GLY A 157 -6.29 6.54 4.92
N TRP A 158 -7.05 7.06 3.96
CA TRP A 158 -7.59 6.24 2.88
C TRP A 158 -6.47 5.75 1.97
N MET A 159 -6.61 4.56 1.42
CA MET A 159 -5.71 3.97 0.44
C MET A 159 -6.50 3.31 -0.67
N VAL A 160 -5.95 3.34 -1.88
CA VAL A 160 -6.47 2.64 -3.04
C VAL A 160 -5.34 1.94 -3.76
N HIS A 161 -5.53 0.67 -4.14
CA HIS A 161 -4.58 -0.09 -4.95
C HIS A 161 -5.02 -0.07 -6.41
N VAL A 162 -4.07 0.17 -7.31
CA VAL A 162 -4.27 0.18 -8.76
C VAL A 162 -3.26 -0.77 -9.38
N MET A 163 -3.71 -1.92 -9.87
CA MET A 163 -2.89 -2.97 -10.49
C MET A 163 -2.58 -2.64 -11.95
N ALA A 164 -2.08 -1.41 -12.18
CA ALA A 164 -1.93 -0.79 -13.49
C ALA A 164 -1.03 -1.59 -14.46
N PHE A 165 -0.19 -2.51 -13.97
CA PHE A 165 0.77 -3.27 -14.78
C PHE A 165 0.38 -4.75 -14.96
N GLU A 166 -0.79 -5.17 -14.48
CA GLU A 166 -1.26 -6.57 -14.56
C GLU A 166 -2.06 -6.93 -15.82
N GLY A 167 -2.21 -5.99 -16.75
CA GLY A 167 -2.97 -6.17 -17.98
C GLY A 167 -3.91 -5.00 -18.23
N ASP A 168 -4.80 -5.14 -19.21
CA ASP A 168 -5.71 -4.08 -19.66
C ASP A 168 -7.17 -4.28 -19.22
N ASP A 169 -7.48 -5.39 -18.54
CA ASP A 169 -8.81 -5.64 -17.98
C ASP A 169 -9.06 -4.72 -16.78
N PRO A 170 -10.09 -3.83 -16.83
CA PRO A 170 -10.43 -2.97 -15.70
C PRO A 170 -10.74 -3.76 -14.42
N ALA A 171 -11.32 -4.95 -14.50
CA ALA A 171 -11.61 -5.76 -13.32
C ALA A 171 -10.33 -6.20 -12.59
N VAL A 172 -9.26 -6.47 -13.33
CA VAL A 172 -7.94 -6.77 -12.77
C VAL A 172 -7.28 -5.51 -12.22
N ILE A 173 -7.27 -4.42 -12.99
CA ILE A 173 -6.61 -3.17 -12.61
C ILE A 173 -7.18 -2.60 -11.30
N TRP A 174 -8.50 -2.64 -11.13
CA TRP A 174 -9.17 -2.03 -9.96
C TRP A 174 -9.58 -3.04 -8.88
N GLY A 175 -9.36 -4.34 -9.11
CA GLY A 175 -9.70 -5.41 -8.17
C GLY A 175 -8.67 -5.66 -7.06
N GLY A 176 -7.48 -5.07 -7.13
CA GLY A 176 -6.36 -5.38 -6.22
C GLY A 176 -6.56 -5.05 -4.73
N GLY A 177 -7.64 -4.37 -4.36
CA GLY A 177 -7.95 -4.05 -2.96
C GLY A 177 -8.35 -5.25 -2.09
N HIS A 178 -8.57 -6.43 -2.68
CA HIS A 178 -9.08 -7.63 -2.01
C HIS A 178 -8.03 -8.49 -1.28
N ASP A 179 -6.74 -8.26 -1.52
CA ASP A 179 -5.65 -9.13 -1.01
C ASP A 179 -5.14 -8.74 0.39
N HIS A 180 -5.69 -7.68 0.99
CA HIS A 180 -5.47 -7.35 2.40
C HIS A 180 -6.65 -7.85 3.22
N PRO A 181 -6.46 -8.66 4.27
CA PRO A 181 -7.55 -8.93 5.20
C PRO A 181 -7.99 -7.58 5.80
N HIS A 182 -9.15 -7.11 5.36
CA HIS A 182 -9.83 -5.97 5.95
C HIS A 182 -10.09 -6.32 7.42
N SER A 183 -9.45 -5.58 8.32
CA SER A 183 -9.81 -5.53 9.74
C SER A 183 -10.39 -4.17 10.04
#